data_AF-H6L3E2-F1
#
_entry.id   AF-H6L3E2-F1
#
_cell.length_a   1.000
_cell.length_b   1.000
_cell.length_c   1.000
_cell.angle_alpha   90.00
_cell.angle_beta   90.00
_cell.angle_gamma   90.00
#
_symmetry.space_group_name_H-M   'P 1'
#
loop_
_entity.id
_entity.type
_entity.pdbx_description
1 polymer ?
#
loop_
_entity_poly.entity_id
_entity_poly.type
_entity_poly.pdbx_seq_one_letter_code
_entity_poly.pdbx_strand_id
1 'polypeptide(L)'
;MRTLTCLVLLLLAGSGAFAQKEKASGVNSLQYSEFIPVEPIEFYDNVEVADNEGNVDLKYIKSMDKRELLEYLTNETVLVSVAEVDPTGKMSFIPGRVSDKGMQYIVTMDYLKFATLEVKKEGDVAGEAAAGVGFRVILNISSRAKDINLSDIFSIGMAATDKKVYGSVRVEAIGLHDPEITSVIPLPSEISGASIQSVMQAITIIKYKIYDEKTRLNPQIVGVRGTKEGVTLQELREAVMKYHKLGKKNVATNKSAPRKK
;
A
#
# COMPACT_ATOMS: atom_id res chain seq x y z
N MET A 1 -2.50 73.24 30.60
CA MET A 1 -1.11 72.75 30.63
C MET A 1 -1.05 71.47 31.43
N ARG A 2 -0.37 70.46 30.87
CA ARG A 2 0.05 69.18 31.48
C ARG A 2 -1.03 68.10 31.67
N THR A 3 -1.22 67.36 30.59
CA THR A 3 -1.61 65.95 30.55
C THR A 3 -0.74 65.11 31.51
N LEU A 4 -1.37 64.40 32.45
CA LEU A 4 -0.72 63.41 33.30
C LEU A 4 -1.14 62.01 32.82
N THR A 5 -0.22 61.40 32.05
CA THR A 5 -0.28 60.04 31.56
C THR A 5 -0.08 59.09 32.75
N CYS A 6 -1.13 58.35 33.15
CA CYS A 6 -0.99 57.33 34.19
C CYS A 6 -0.75 55.96 33.52
N LEU A 7 0.41 55.40 33.87
CA LEU A 7 1.03 54.21 33.32
C LEU A 7 0.37 52.93 33.85
N VAL A 8 0.19 51.98 32.93
CA VAL A 8 -0.32 50.62 33.09
C VAL A 8 0.55 49.80 34.06
N LEU A 9 -0.10 49.03 34.95
CA LEU A 9 0.49 47.81 35.52
C LEU A 9 -0.61 46.76 35.76
N LEU A 10 -0.87 45.92 34.76
CA LEU A 10 -1.74 44.75 34.88
C LEU A 10 -0.84 43.52 35.00
N LEU A 11 -0.70 43.02 36.23
CA LEU A 11 -0.07 41.75 36.57
C LEU A 11 -0.96 40.60 36.10
N LEU A 12 -0.63 39.98 34.96
CA LEU A 12 -1.16 38.67 34.60
C LEU A 12 -0.21 37.60 35.14
N ALA A 13 -0.62 36.97 36.24
CA ALA A 13 0.02 35.79 36.80
C ALA A 13 -0.06 34.63 35.80
N GLY A 14 1.08 34.29 35.19
CA GLY A 14 1.23 33.09 34.37
C GLY A 14 1.15 31.85 35.24
N SER A 15 0.04 31.11 35.14
CA SER A 15 -0.03 29.71 35.53
C SER A 15 0.33 28.88 34.32
N GLY A 16 1.60 28.49 34.24
CA GLY A 16 2.09 27.53 33.27
C GLY A 16 1.47 26.17 33.55
N ALA A 17 0.38 25.84 32.85
CA ALA A 17 -0.07 24.47 32.71
C ALA A 17 0.87 23.80 31.69
N PHE A 18 1.88 23.11 32.21
CA PHE A 18 2.67 22.13 31.48
C PHE A 18 1.71 21.12 30.84
N ALA A 19 1.43 21.28 29.55
CA ALA A 19 0.77 20.25 28.76
C ALA A 19 1.78 19.11 28.56
N GLN A 20 1.71 18.12 29.45
CA GLN A 20 2.34 16.82 29.28
C GLN A 20 1.75 16.20 28.01
N LYS A 21 2.51 16.23 26.91
CA LYS A 21 2.19 15.55 25.66
C LYS A 21 2.11 14.06 25.98
N GLU A 22 0.90 13.54 26.19
CA GLU A 22 0.65 12.11 26.28
C GLU A 22 1.22 11.45 25.03
N LYS A 23 2.24 10.62 25.21
CA LYS A 23 2.61 9.62 24.22
C LYS A 23 1.40 8.70 24.08
N ALA A 24 0.67 8.85 22.97
CA ALA A 24 -0.33 7.89 22.56
C ALA A 24 0.33 6.50 22.53
N SER A 25 -0.04 5.69 23.51
CA SER A 25 0.29 4.27 23.59
C SER A 25 -0.36 3.57 22.41
N GLY A 26 0.40 2.65 21.80
CA GLY A 26 0.01 1.96 20.58
C GLY A 26 -1.29 1.19 20.72
N VAL A 27 -2.34 1.71 20.13
CA VAL A 27 -3.52 0.95 19.70
C VAL A 27 -3.71 1.30 18.23
N ASN A 28 -3.45 0.31 17.36
CA ASN A 28 -3.76 0.37 15.93
C ASN A 28 -5.28 0.35 15.75
N SER A 29 -6.00 1.39 16.17
CA SER A 29 -7.37 1.61 15.71
C SER A 29 -7.26 2.05 14.25
N LEU A 30 -7.70 1.17 13.34
CA LEU A 30 -7.72 1.43 11.92
C LEU A 30 -8.77 2.50 11.59
N GLN A 31 -8.46 3.77 11.82
CA GLN A 31 -9.13 4.90 11.15
C GLN A 31 -8.50 5.16 9.77
N TYR A 32 -8.15 4.10 9.04
CA TYR A 32 -7.63 4.20 7.68
C TYR A 32 -8.73 3.84 6.70
N SER A 33 -9.25 4.85 5.98
CA SER A 33 -10.10 4.64 4.81
C SER A 33 -9.33 4.01 3.64
N GLU A 34 -8.00 4.07 3.67
CA GLU A 34 -7.10 3.56 2.64
C GLU A 34 -6.65 2.13 2.92
N PHE A 35 -6.28 1.41 1.85
CA PHE A 35 -5.66 0.10 1.99
C PHE A 35 -4.24 0.23 2.55
N ILE A 36 -3.95 -0.56 3.58
CA ILE A 36 -2.62 -0.74 4.13
C ILE A 36 -1.92 -1.84 3.32
N PRO A 37 -0.68 -1.62 2.84
CA PRO A 37 0.04 -2.60 2.05
C PRO A 37 0.34 -3.87 2.87
N VAL A 38 0.13 -5.01 2.22
CA VAL A 38 0.57 -6.32 2.70
C VAL A 38 1.52 -6.93 1.67
N GLU A 39 2.33 -7.90 2.10
CA GLU A 39 3.10 -8.69 1.15
C GLU A 39 2.15 -9.31 0.11
N PRO A 40 2.48 -9.27 -1.20
CA PRO A 40 1.58 -9.80 -2.21
C PRO A 40 1.26 -11.28 -1.97
N ILE A 41 -0.02 -11.59 -1.82
CA ILE A 41 -0.52 -12.95 -1.59
C ILE A 41 -1.28 -13.38 -2.84
N GLU A 42 -0.97 -14.56 -3.36
CA GLU A 42 -1.73 -15.11 -4.49
C GLU A 42 -3.23 -15.21 -4.18
N PHE A 43 -4.05 -14.66 -5.08
CA PHE A 43 -5.49 -14.70 -4.96
C PHE A 43 -6.05 -15.93 -5.68
N TYR A 44 -6.83 -16.71 -4.95
CA TYR A 44 -7.41 -17.97 -5.40
C TYR A 44 -8.87 -18.04 -4.99
N ASP A 45 -9.77 -17.65 -5.88
CA ASP A 45 -11.19 -17.76 -5.63
C ASP A 45 -12.02 -17.90 -6.91
N ASN A 46 -13.26 -18.32 -6.75
CA ASN A 46 -14.29 -18.11 -7.77
C ASN A 46 -14.84 -16.70 -7.58
N VAL A 47 -14.97 -15.97 -8.67
CA VAL A 47 -15.51 -14.62 -8.66
C VAL A 47 -16.66 -14.53 -9.66
N GLU A 48 -17.59 -13.64 -9.33
CA GLU A 48 -18.75 -13.34 -10.16
C GLU A 48 -18.30 -12.49 -11.37
N VAL A 49 -18.66 -12.94 -12.57
CA VAL A 49 -18.41 -12.24 -13.82
C VAL A 49 -19.75 -12.09 -14.53
N ALA A 50 -20.11 -10.86 -14.87
CA ALA A 50 -21.29 -10.59 -15.69
C ALA A 50 -20.95 -10.78 -17.16
N ASP A 51 -21.82 -11.45 -17.92
CA ASP A 51 -21.75 -11.48 -19.38
C ASP A 51 -22.37 -10.19 -20.00
N ASN A 52 -22.28 -10.09 -21.33
CA ASN A 52 -22.82 -8.94 -22.08
C ASN A 52 -24.37 -8.84 -22.04
N GLU A 53 -25.05 -9.88 -21.56
CA GLU A 53 -26.50 -9.95 -21.43
C GLU A 53 -26.95 -9.68 -19.97
N GLY A 54 -26.00 -9.49 -19.05
CA GLY A 54 -26.24 -9.22 -17.64
C GLY A 54 -26.41 -10.47 -16.77
N ASN A 55 -26.18 -11.67 -17.31
CA ASN A 55 -26.15 -12.89 -16.52
C ASN A 55 -24.84 -12.96 -15.72
N VAL A 56 -24.91 -13.42 -14.48
CA VAL A 56 -23.75 -13.54 -13.60
C VAL A 56 -23.31 -15.00 -13.50
N ASP A 57 -22.09 -15.28 -13.95
CA ASP A 57 -21.45 -16.59 -13.86
C ASP A 57 -20.37 -16.60 -12.78
N LEU A 58 -20.22 -17.73 -12.08
CA LEU A 58 -19.09 -17.98 -11.18
C LEU A 58 -17.94 -18.61 -11.94
N LYS A 59 -16.81 -17.91 -12.02
CA LYS A 59 -15.61 -18.37 -12.72
C LYS A 59 -14.40 -18.35 -11.79
N TYR A 60 -13.55 -19.37 -11.91
CA TYR A 60 -12.29 -19.42 -11.18
C TYR A 60 -11.33 -18.37 -11.73
N ILE A 61 -10.79 -17.50 -10.88
CA ILE A 61 -10.04 -16.33 -11.36
C ILE A 61 -8.81 -16.68 -12.20
N LYS A 62 -8.11 -17.79 -11.92
CA LYS A 62 -6.93 -18.20 -12.69
C LYS A 62 -7.28 -18.85 -14.05
N SER A 63 -8.55 -19.15 -14.33
CA SER A 63 -8.98 -19.65 -15.65
C SER A 63 -9.53 -18.56 -16.57
N MET A 64 -9.68 -17.33 -16.07
CA MET A 64 -10.17 -16.20 -16.85
C MET A 64 -9.19 -15.78 -17.92
N ASP A 65 -9.72 -15.33 -19.06
CA ASP A 65 -8.92 -14.64 -20.06
C ASP A 65 -8.56 -13.21 -19.61
N LYS A 66 -7.68 -12.56 -20.38
CA LYS A 66 -7.19 -11.21 -20.05
C LYS A 66 -8.33 -10.17 -20.01
N ARG A 67 -9.31 -10.29 -20.92
CA ARG A 67 -10.44 -9.34 -21.02
C ARG A 67 -11.34 -9.48 -19.80
N GLU A 68 -11.72 -10.70 -19.47
CA GLU A 68 -12.50 -11.03 -18.28
C GLU A 68 -11.83 -10.53 -17.00
N LEU A 69 -10.50 -10.71 -16.88
CA LEU A 69 -9.73 -10.17 -15.75
C LEU A 69 -9.75 -8.64 -15.71
N LEU A 70 -9.56 -7.96 -16.85
CA LEU A 70 -9.57 -6.49 -16.88
C LEU A 70 -10.95 -5.89 -16.57
N GLU A 71 -12.02 -6.58 -16.97
CA GLU A 71 -13.41 -6.26 -16.64
C GLU A 71 -13.72 -6.52 -15.16
N TYR A 72 -13.19 -7.60 -14.59
CA TYR A 72 -13.32 -7.89 -13.16
C TYR A 72 -12.57 -6.88 -12.28
N LEU A 73 -11.35 -6.48 -12.68
CA LEU A 73 -10.52 -5.52 -11.96
C LEU A 73 -10.95 -4.07 -12.24
N THR A 74 -12.17 -3.72 -11.83
CA THR A 74 -12.84 -2.46 -12.17
C THR A 74 -12.20 -1.21 -11.57
N ASN A 75 -11.50 -1.33 -10.44
CA ASN A 75 -10.90 -0.18 -9.76
C ASN A 75 -9.48 0.07 -10.23
N GLU A 76 -9.07 1.34 -10.26
CA GLU A 76 -7.69 1.77 -10.52
C GLU A 76 -7.30 2.87 -9.53
N THR A 77 -6.12 2.79 -8.94
CA THR A 77 -5.69 3.79 -7.94
C THR A 77 -4.17 3.90 -7.84
N VAL A 78 -3.71 4.99 -7.23
CA VAL A 78 -2.37 5.14 -6.67
C VAL A 78 -2.49 5.37 -5.17
N LEU A 79 -1.82 4.55 -4.36
CA LEU A 79 -1.84 4.63 -2.91
C LEU A 79 -0.44 4.87 -2.37
N VAL A 80 -0.33 5.75 -1.38
CA VAL A 80 0.92 6.00 -0.68
C VAL A 80 0.75 5.74 0.80
N SER A 81 1.52 4.79 1.31
CA SER A 81 1.56 4.44 2.73
C SER A 81 2.95 4.74 3.28
N VAL A 82 2.99 5.33 4.47
CA VAL A 82 4.24 5.64 5.18
C VAL A 82 4.20 4.95 6.53
N ALA A 83 5.14 4.04 6.76
CA ALA A 83 5.35 3.41 8.05
C ALA A 83 6.65 3.92 8.67
N GLU A 84 6.59 4.43 9.89
CA GLU A 84 7.77 4.65 10.72
C GLU A 84 8.25 3.31 11.29
N VAL A 85 9.57 3.11 11.30
CA VAL A 85 10.23 1.92 11.84
C VAL A 85 11.02 2.33 13.07
N ASP A 86 10.66 1.77 14.22
CA ASP A 86 11.39 2.01 15.45
C ASP A 86 12.69 1.16 15.52
N PRO A 87 13.60 1.43 16.48
CA PRO A 87 14.83 0.66 16.64
C PRO A 87 14.64 -0.84 16.91
N THR A 88 13.44 -1.28 17.29
CA THR A 88 13.09 -2.69 17.51
C THR A 88 12.57 -3.36 16.23
N GLY A 89 12.41 -2.60 15.14
CA GLY A 89 11.85 -3.06 13.88
C GLY A 89 10.32 -3.02 13.83
N LYS A 90 9.66 -2.47 14.85
CA LYS A 90 8.19 -2.32 14.85
C LYS A 90 7.79 -1.21 13.90
N MET A 91 6.81 -1.51 13.05
CA MET A 91 6.28 -0.59 12.07
C MET A 91 4.99 0.06 12.58
N SER A 92 4.87 1.37 12.42
CA SER A 92 3.65 2.14 12.72
C SER A 92 3.32 3.06 11.55
N PHE A 93 2.12 2.92 10.98
CA PHE A 93 1.68 3.78 9.87
C PHE A 93 1.35 5.18 10.38
N ILE A 94 1.82 6.20 9.65
CA ILE A 94 1.67 7.61 10.04
C ILE A 94 0.78 8.38 9.04
N PRO A 95 -0.31 9.02 9.47
CA PRO A 95 -1.19 9.79 8.57
C PRO A 95 -0.52 11.05 8.02
N GLY A 96 0.38 11.67 8.78
CA GLY A 96 1.00 12.94 8.41
C GLY A 96 1.93 12.86 7.20
N ARG A 97 2.43 11.65 6.86
CA ARG A 97 3.36 11.39 5.73
C ARG A 97 4.51 12.41 5.63
N VAL A 98 4.99 12.88 6.77
CA VAL A 98 6.13 13.81 6.90
C VAL A 98 7.21 13.17 7.76
N SER A 99 8.47 13.48 7.47
CA SER A 99 9.60 12.92 8.22
C SER A 99 9.88 13.69 9.51
N ASP A 100 10.35 12.98 10.52
CA ASP A 100 11.11 13.49 11.65
C ASP A 100 12.60 13.15 11.51
N LYS A 101 13.44 14.00 12.12
CA LYS A 101 14.90 13.85 12.06
C LYS A 101 15.35 12.62 12.86
N GLY A 102 16.19 11.79 12.23
CA GLY A 102 16.78 10.61 12.86
C GLY A 102 15.90 9.36 12.81
N MET A 103 14.71 9.46 12.23
CA MET A 103 13.76 8.35 12.12
C MET A 103 13.94 7.57 10.81
N GLN A 104 13.47 6.33 10.82
CA GLN A 104 13.46 5.44 9.67
C GLN A 104 12.03 5.23 9.17
N TYR A 105 11.86 5.19 7.85
CA TYR A 105 10.57 5.03 7.20
C TYR A 105 10.61 3.98 6.12
N ILE A 106 9.51 3.24 5.97
CA ILE A 106 9.18 2.47 4.78
C ILE A 106 8.04 3.20 4.08
N VAL A 107 8.34 3.79 2.94
CA VAL A 107 7.36 4.42 2.07
C VAL A 107 7.01 3.43 0.97
N THR A 108 5.73 3.10 0.88
CA THR A 108 5.19 2.19 -0.15
C THR A 108 4.27 2.98 -1.05
N MET A 109 4.56 3.00 -2.35
CA MET A 109 3.75 3.64 -3.36
C MET A 109 3.25 2.58 -4.33
N ASP A 110 1.96 2.31 -4.29
CA ASP A 110 1.30 1.30 -5.10
C ASP A 110 0.54 1.96 -6.22
N TYR A 111 0.68 1.45 -7.43
CA TYR A 111 -0.33 1.63 -8.47
C TYR A 111 -0.99 0.28 -8.71
N LEU A 112 -2.32 0.27 -8.66
CA LEU A 112 -3.10 -0.95 -8.70
C LEU A 112 -4.27 -0.82 -9.66
N LYS A 113 -4.46 -1.83 -10.51
CA LYS A 113 -5.75 -2.16 -11.11
C LYS A 113 -6.29 -3.38 -10.37
N PHE A 114 -7.41 -3.22 -9.67
CA PHE A 114 -7.84 -4.16 -8.64
C PHE A 114 -9.36 -4.30 -8.54
N ALA A 115 -9.80 -5.38 -7.91
CA ALA A 115 -11.15 -5.55 -7.38
C ALA A 115 -11.11 -5.52 -5.85
N THR A 116 -12.20 -5.06 -5.24
CA THR A 116 -12.34 -5.07 -3.78
C THR A 116 -12.99 -6.37 -3.34
N LEU A 117 -12.38 -7.06 -2.40
CA LEU A 117 -12.87 -8.31 -1.83
C LEU A 117 -13.31 -8.10 -0.39
N GLU A 118 -14.42 -8.70 0.01
CA GLU A 118 -14.80 -8.77 1.42
C GLU A 118 -13.87 -9.73 2.18
N VAL A 119 -13.32 -9.26 3.29
CA VAL A 119 -12.54 -10.07 4.22
C VAL A 119 -13.44 -10.44 5.39
N LYS A 120 -13.95 -11.67 5.36
CA LYS A 120 -14.78 -12.25 6.44
C LYS A 120 -13.94 -12.98 7.49
N LYS A 121 -14.28 -12.77 8.78
CA LYS A 121 -13.80 -13.50 9.96
C LYS A 121 -15.03 -14.11 10.64
N GLU A 122 -15.04 -15.43 10.83
CA GLU A 122 -16.14 -16.16 11.49
C GLU A 122 -17.54 -15.94 10.87
N GLY A 123 -17.60 -15.59 9.59
CA GLY A 123 -18.85 -15.31 8.86
C GLY A 123 -19.17 -13.83 8.73
N ASP A 124 -18.61 -12.98 9.59
CA ASP A 124 -18.83 -11.54 9.57
C ASP A 124 -17.79 -10.81 8.73
N VAL A 125 -18.22 -9.76 8.02
CA VAL A 125 -17.29 -8.84 7.34
C VAL A 125 -16.44 -8.13 8.39
N ALA A 126 -15.13 -8.38 8.34
CA ALA A 126 -14.11 -7.78 9.20
C ALA A 126 -13.37 -6.64 8.47
N GLY A 127 -13.33 -6.68 7.15
CA GLY A 127 -12.68 -5.65 6.35
C GLY A 127 -12.78 -5.94 4.87
N GLU A 128 -11.87 -5.32 4.13
CA GLU A 128 -11.73 -5.46 2.69
C GLU A 128 -10.28 -5.70 2.30
N ALA A 129 -10.09 -6.36 1.16
CA ALA A 129 -8.79 -6.57 0.54
C ALA A 129 -8.80 -6.05 -0.90
N ALA A 130 -7.72 -5.40 -1.31
CA ALA A 130 -7.48 -5.08 -2.71
C ALA A 130 -6.80 -6.28 -3.36
N ALA A 131 -7.47 -6.90 -4.35
CA ALA A 131 -6.91 -7.97 -5.15
C ALA A 131 -6.75 -7.53 -6.59
N GLY A 132 -5.52 -7.53 -7.11
CA GLY A 132 -5.26 -6.93 -8.40
C GLY A 132 -3.84 -7.14 -8.93
N VAL A 133 -3.51 -6.36 -9.93
CA VAL A 133 -2.20 -6.32 -10.60
C VAL A 133 -1.68 -4.89 -10.61
N GLY A 134 -0.37 -4.74 -10.74
CA GLY A 134 0.24 -3.42 -10.82
C GLY A 134 1.70 -3.42 -10.45
N PHE A 135 2.12 -2.40 -9.74
CA PHE A 135 3.48 -2.30 -9.22
C PHE A 135 3.51 -1.61 -7.86
N ARG A 136 4.61 -1.85 -7.17
CA ARG A 136 4.89 -1.27 -5.86
C ARG A 136 6.31 -0.71 -5.84
N VAL A 137 6.43 0.56 -5.48
CA VAL A 137 7.72 1.19 -5.16
C VAL A 137 7.89 1.17 -3.67
N ILE A 138 9.05 0.72 -3.20
CA ILE A 138 9.39 0.66 -1.79
C ILE A 138 10.64 1.46 -1.57
N LEU A 139 10.52 2.51 -0.76
CA LEU A 139 11.64 3.33 -0.32
C LEU A 139 11.91 3.05 1.16
N ASN A 140 13.09 2.53 1.46
CA ASN A 140 13.60 2.47 2.83
C ASN A 140 14.38 3.75 3.08
N ILE A 141 13.89 4.62 3.96
CA ILE A 141 14.40 5.98 4.15
C ILE A 141 14.95 6.10 5.56
N SER A 142 16.16 6.64 5.69
CA SER A 142 16.70 7.18 6.93
C SER A 142 16.75 8.70 6.82
N SER A 143 16.02 9.40 7.69
CA SER A 143 15.91 10.85 7.63
C SER A 143 16.97 11.57 8.46
N ARG A 144 17.59 12.60 7.89
CA ARG A 144 18.52 13.52 8.56
C ARG A 144 17.91 14.90 8.82
N ALA A 145 16.72 15.15 8.30
CA ALA A 145 15.96 16.39 8.47
C ALA A 145 14.53 16.08 8.90
N LYS A 146 13.80 17.12 9.29
CA LYS A 146 12.37 17.05 9.53
C LYS A 146 11.61 17.71 8.37
N ASP A 147 10.30 17.55 8.35
CA ASP A 147 9.39 18.25 7.44
C ASP A 147 9.61 17.90 5.94
N ILE A 148 10.23 16.74 5.65
CA ILE A 148 10.30 16.20 4.28
C ILE A 148 8.95 15.55 3.95
N ASN A 149 8.37 15.91 2.82
CA ASN A 149 7.17 15.26 2.30
C ASN A 149 7.49 13.83 1.83
N LEU A 150 7.01 12.83 2.56
CA LEU A 150 7.18 11.41 2.24
C LEU A 150 6.05 10.86 1.34
N SER A 151 5.06 11.67 0.99
CA SER A 151 3.98 11.27 0.09
C SER A 151 4.31 11.42 -1.39
N ASP A 152 5.42 12.09 -1.73
CA ASP A 152 5.83 12.38 -3.11
C ASP A 152 7.26 11.90 -3.37
N ILE A 153 7.41 11.05 -4.38
CA ILE A 153 8.69 10.43 -4.74
C ILE A 153 9.73 11.44 -5.22
N PHE A 154 9.30 12.53 -5.87
CA PHE A 154 10.20 13.58 -6.33
C PHE A 154 10.70 14.43 -5.17
N SER A 155 9.82 14.79 -4.23
CA SER A 155 10.20 15.43 -2.97
C SER A 155 11.25 14.61 -2.21
N ILE A 156 11.09 13.28 -2.14
CA ILE A 156 12.07 12.38 -1.53
C ILE A 156 13.39 12.38 -2.31
N GLY A 157 13.35 12.30 -3.65
CA GLY A 157 14.56 12.35 -4.49
C GLY A 157 15.34 13.67 -4.37
N MET A 158 14.62 14.80 -4.27
CA MET A 158 15.23 16.11 -4.00
C MET A 158 15.86 16.14 -2.60
N ALA A 159 15.16 15.63 -1.58
CA ALA A 159 15.71 15.54 -0.23
C ALA A 159 16.98 14.66 -0.17
N ALA A 160 17.07 13.61 -1.00
CA ALA A 160 18.27 12.79 -1.10
C ALA A 160 19.44 13.57 -1.73
N THR A 161 19.16 14.35 -2.77
CA THR A 161 20.15 15.25 -3.42
C THR A 161 20.70 16.27 -2.43
N ASP A 162 19.82 16.83 -1.58
CA ASP A 162 20.18 17.74 -0.50
C ASP A 162 20.84 17.06 0.72
N LYS A 163 21.08 15.74 0.66
CA LYS A 163 21.62 14.91 1.76
C LYS A 163 20.75 14.93 3.03
N LYS A 164 19.46 15.29 2.91
CA LYS A 164 18.47 15.31 3.98
C LYS A 164 17.86 13.93 4.25
N VAL A 165 17.93 13.02 3.28
CA VAL A 165 17.62 11.60 3.45
C VAL A 165 18.67 10.73 2.78
N TYR A 166 18.71 9.46 3.16
CA TYR A 166 19.47 8.42 2.47
C TYR A 166 18.74 7.08 2.64
N GLY A 167 19.08 6.09 1.81
CA GLY A 167 18.47 4.78 1.87
C GLY A 167 18.35 4.14 0.50
N SER A 168 17.40 3.22 0.33
CA SER A 168 17.25 2.44 -0.91
C SER A 168 15.86 2.55 -1.51
N VAL A 169 15.77 2.38 -2.82
CA VAL A 169 14.54 2.23 -3.58
C VAL A 169 14.55 0.89 -4.31
N ARG A 170 13.39 0.23 -4.36
CA ARG A 170 13.14 -0.96 -5.19
C ARG A 170 11.75 -0.89 -5.81
N VAL A 171 11.58 -1.63 -6.91
CA VAL A 171 10.30 -1.76 -7.61
C VAL A 171 9.92 -3.24 -7.67
N GLU A 172 8.65 -3.52 -7.42
CA GLU A 172 8.06 -4.83 -7.54
C GLU A 172 6.95 -4.78 -8.58
N ALA A 173 7.01 -5.65 -9.59
CA ALA A 173 5.86 -5.90 -10.45
C ALA A 173 4.97 -6.94 -9.78
N ILE A 174 3.67 -6.64 -9.67
CA ILE A 174 2.72 -7.46 -8.91
C ILE A 174 1.72 -8.08 -9.86
N GLY A 175 1.69 -9.41 -9.88
CA GLY A 175 0.69 -10.15 -10.64
C GLY A 175 0.81 -10.00 -12.16
N LEU A 176 1.99 -9.63 -12.67
CA LEU A 176 2.25 -9.46 -14.10
C LEU A 176 3.28 -10.47 -14.58
N HIS A 177 3.01 -11.08 -15.73
CA HIS A 177 3.94 -12.01 -16.36
C HIS A 177 4.10 -11.67 -17.85
N ASP A 178 5.19 -10.94 -18.14
CA ASP A 178 5.71 -10.63 -19.47
C ASP A 178 7.25 -10.52 -19.34
N PRO A 179 8.05 -11.21 -20.17
CA PRO A 179 9.51 -11.08 -20.16
C PRO A 179 10.03 -9.65 -20.30
N GLU A 180 9.30 -8.78 -21.02
CA GLU A 180 9.66 -7.37 -21.19
C GLU A 180 9.54 -6.60 -19.88
N ILE A 181 8.64 -7.00 -18.97
CA ILE A 181 8.58 -6.41 -17.62
C ILE A 181 9.87 -6.71 -16.85
N THR A 182 10.39 -7.94 -16.93
CA THR A 182 11.64 -8.31 -16.25
C THR A 182 12.81 -7.44 -16.71
N SER A 183 12.86 -7.07 -17.99
CA SER A 183 13.95 -6.26 -18.54
C SER A 183 13.97 -4.80 -18.08
N VAL A 184 12.85 -4.28 -17.57
CA VAL A 184 12.70 -2.87 -17.20
C VAL A 184 12.68 -2.62 -15.71
N ILE A 185 12.54 -3.65 -14.88
CA ILE A 185 12.58 -3.50 -13.42
C ILE A 185 14.00 -3.14 -13.01
N PRO A 186 14.22 -1.95 -12.39
CA PRO A 186 15.54 -1.57 -11.94
C PRO A 186 15.99 -2.46 -10.77
N LEU A 187 17.29 -2.77 -10.72
CA LEU A 187 17.88 -3.37 -9.53
C LEU A 187 17.74 -2.42 -8.33
N PRO A 188 17.62 -2.95 -7.10
CA PRO A 188 17.62 -2.12 -5.90
C PRO A 188 18.84 -1.20 -5.86
N SER A 189 18.61 0.09 -5.61
CA SER A 189 19.66 1.11 -5.65
C SER A 189 19.46 2.15 -4.55
N GLU A 190 20.47 2.98 -4.32
CA GLU A 190 20.33 4.13 -3.42
C GLU A 190 19.28 5.14 -3.93
N ILE A 191 18.64 5.86 -3.01
CA ILE A 191 17.69 6.92 -3.36
C ILE A 191 18.48 8.13 -3.91
N SER A 192 18.17 8.53 -5.14
CA SER A 192 18.77 9.67 -5.84
C SER A 192 17.84 10.16 -6.93
N GLY A 193 18.07 11.36 -7.49
CA GLY A 193 17.30 11.83 -8.64
C GLY A 193 17.33 10.85 -9.83
N ALA A 194 18.49 10.23 -10.08
CA ALA A 194 18.66 9.26 -11.18
C ALA A 194 17.89 7.95 -10.94
N SER A 195 17.94 7.40 -9.72
CA SER A 195 17.18 6.18 -9.41
C SER A 195 15.68 6.43 -9.40
N ILE A 196 15.21 7.60 -8.92
CA ILE A 196 13.80 7.99 -9.06
C ILE A 196 13.40 8.08 -10.54
N GLN A 197 14.22 8.68 -11.40
CA GLN A 197 13.94 8.74 -12.84
C GLN A 197 13.85 7.34 -13.47
N SER A 198 14.77 6.45 -13.12
CA SER A 198 14.76 5.05 -13.60
C SER A 198 13.50 4.30 -13.15
N VAL A 199 13.09 4.48 -11.88
CA VAL A 199 11.85 3.92 -11.34
C VAL A 199 10.63 4.43 -12.12
N MET A 200 10.55 5.72 -12.40
CA MET A 200 9.43 6.30 -13.16
C MET A 200 9.33 5.75 -14.58
N GLN A 201 10.47 5.58 -15.26
CA GLN A 201 10.51 4.96 -16.59
C GLN A 201 10.01 3.52 -16.56
N ALA A 202 10.47 2.72 -15.60
CA ALA A 202 10.04 1.34 -15.41
C ALA A 202 8.52 1.26 -15.17
N ILE A 203 8.01 2.13 -14.29
CA ILE A 203 6.58 2.23 -13.96
C ILE A 203 5.73 2.52 -15.18
N THR A 204 6.13 3.46 -16.04
CA THR A 204 5.40 3.77 -17.27
C THR A 204 5.28 2.54 -18.17
N ILE A 205 6.37 1.78 -18.33
CA ILE A 205 6.38 0.58 -19.14
C ILE A 205 5.51 -0.51 -18.49
N ILE A 206 5.64 -0.75 -17.19
CA ILE A 206 4.83 -1.73 -16.45
C ILE A 206 3.34 -1.40 -16.54
N LYS A 207 2.97 -0.12 -16.36
CA LYS A 207 1.58 0.34 -16.48
C LYS A 207 1.00 0.07 -17.86
N TYR A 208 1.76 0.33 -18.92
CA TYR A 208 1.35 0.01 -20.29
C TYR A 208 1.19 -1.50 -20.49
N LYS A 209 2.11 -2.29 -19.92
CA LYS A 209 2.10 -3.75 -20.05
C LYS A 209 0.88 -4.42 -19.44
N ILE A 210 0.20 -3.82 -18.48
CA ILE A 210 -1.07 -4.34 -17.94
C ILE A 210 -2.10 -4.56 -19.06
N TYR A 211 -2.13 -3.69 -20.06
CA TYR A 211 -3.11 -3.71 -21.15
C TYR A 211 -2.61 -4.46 -22.41
N ASP A 212 -1.31 -4.73 -22.52
CA ASP A 212 -0.70 -5.45 -23.67
C ASP A 212 -1.21 -6.90 -23.75
N GLU A 213 -1.75 -7.32 -24.89
CA GLU A 213 -2.39 -8.64 -25.08
C GLU A 213 -1.52 -9.83 -24.66
N LYS A 214 -0.19 -9.73 -24.78
CA LYS A 214 0.72 -10.83 -24.43
C LYS A 214 1.01 -10.94 -22.93
N THR A 215 0.71 -9.89 -22.16
CA THR A 215 0.93 -9.91 -20.70
C THR A 215 -0.15 -10.73 -20.03
N ARG A 216 0.27 -11.81 -19.38
CA ARG A 216 -0.62 -12.60 -18.53
C ARG A 216 -0.77 -11.94 -17.16
N LEU A 217 -2.02 -11.79 -16.74
CA LEU A 217 -2.39 -11.19 -15.46
C LEU A 217 -2.68 -12.30 -14.44
N ASN A 218 -2.12 -12.18 -13.25
CA ASN A 218 -2.31 -13.09 -12.12
C ASN A 218 -2.59 -12.25 -10.86
N PRO A 219 -3.84 -11.84 -10.62
CA PRO A 219 -4.15 -10.96 -9.50
C PRO A 219 -3.66 -11.49 -8.15
N GLN A 220 -3.21 -10.58 -7.30
CA GLN A 220 -2.70 -10.86 -5.95
C GLN A 220 -3.36 -9.90 -4.96
N ILE A 221 -3.55 -10.35 -3.73
CA ILE A 221 -3.95 -9.49 -2.62
C ILE A 221 -2.75 -8.65 -2.22
N VAL A 222 -2.90 -7.32 -2.28
CA VAL A 222 -1.81 -6.35 -2.14
C VAL A 222 -2.00 -5.39 -0.98
N GLY A 223 -3.24 -5.23 -0.52
CA GLY A 223 -3.57 -4.35 0.59
C GLY A 223 -4.84 -4.76 1.29
N VAL A 224 -4.97 -4.35 2.54
CA VAL A 224 -6.14 -4.61 3.39
C VAL A 224 -6.58 -3.36 4.13
N ARG A 225 -7.89 -3.23 4.40
CA ARG A 225 -8.43 -2.18 5.27
C ARG A 225 -9.52 -2.74 6.16
N GLY A 226 -9.65 -2.19 7.37
CA GLY A 226 -10.75 -2.51 8.28
C GLY A 226 -12.00 -1.73 7.88
N THR A 227 -13.17 -2.35 8.01
CA THR A 227 -14.47 -1.69 7.76
C THR A 227 -15.27 -1.45 9.04
N LYS A 228 -14.73 -1.87 10.19
CA LYS A 228 -15.33 -1.72 11.51
C LYS A 228 -14.28 -1.27 12.52
N GLU A 229 -14.71 -0.48 13.51
CA GLU A 229 -13.86 -0.13 14.65
C GLU A 229 -13.44 -1.39 15.42
N GLY A 230 -12.23 -1.38 15.97
CA GLY A 230 -11.69 -2.47 16.78
C GLY A 230 -11.03 -3.61 16.00
N VAL A 231 -11.16 -3.67 14.67
CA VAL A 231 -10.43 -4.65 13.84
C VAL A 231 -8.97 -4.23 13.71
N THR A 232 -8.05 -5.16 14.00
CA THR A 232 -6.61 -4.91 13.91
C THR A 232 -6.02 -5.32 12.56
N LEU A 233 -4.89 -4.72 12.19
CA LEU A 233 -4.16 -5.10 10.97
C LEU A 233 -3.72 -6.57 10.99
N GLN A 234 -3.36 -7.10 12.16
CA GLN A 234 -2.98 -8.50 12.31
C GLN A 234 -4.14 -9.43 11.98
N GLU A 235 -5.34 -9.15 12.50
CA GLU A 235 -6.53 -9.95 12.21
C GLU A 235 -6.88 -9.91 10.71
N LEU A 236 -6.77 -8.76 10.05
CA LEU A 236 -6.99 -8.67 8.61
C LEU A 236 -5.95 -9.48 7.83
N ARG A 237 -4.68 -9.42 8.22
CA ARG A 237 -3.60 -10.22 7.62
C ARG A 237 -3.88 -11.72 7.76
N GLU A 238 -4.25 -12.16 8.96
CA GLU A 238 -4.60 -13.57 9.21
C GLU A 238 -5.82 -13.99 8.39
N ALA A 239 -6.84 -13.13 8.30
CA ALA A 239 -8.04 -13.40 7.52
C ALA A 239 -7.77 -13.51 6.02
N VAL A 240 -6.88 -12.70 5.44
CA VAL A 240 -6.52 -12.84 4.01
C VAL A 240 -5.64 -14.05 3.71
N MET A 241 -4.95 -14.63 4.69
CA MET A 241 -4.21 -15.89 4.49
C MET A 241 -5.11 -17.07 4.13
N LYS A 242 -6.43 -16.98 4.34
CA LYS A 242 -7.39 -17.97 3.85
C LYS A 242 -7.32 -18.14 2.33
N TYR A 243 -7.12 -17.05 1.57
CA TYR A 243 -7.06 -17.09 0.10
C TYR A 243 -5.86 -17.88 -0.40
N HIS A 244 -4.71 -17.77 0.28
CA HIS A 244 -3.55 -18.63 0.00
C HIS A 244 -3.84 -20.12 0.26
N LYS A 245 -4.55 -20.44 1.36
CA LYS A 245 -4.92 -21.82 1.71
C LYS A 245 -5.93 -22.42 0.72
N LEU A 246 -6.91 -21.63 0.27
CA LEU A 246 -7.88 -22.03 -0.76
C LEU A 246 -7.18 -22.47 -2.05
N GLY A 247 -6.16 -21.73 -2.49
CA GLY A 247 -5.33 -22.12 -3.64
C GLY A 247 -4.74 -23.52 -3.50
N LYS A 248 -4.15 -23.85 -2.35
CA LYS A 248 -3.58 -25.18 -2.09
C LYS A 248 -4.65 -26.29 -2.16
N LYS A 249 -5.85 -26.03 -1.65
CA LYS A 249 -6.98 -26.97 -1.70
C LYS A 249 -7.45 -27.19 -3.14
N ASN A 250 -7.62 -26.13 -3.91
CA ASN A 250 -8.09 -26.20 -5.31
C ASN A 250 -7.07 -26.93 -6.21
N VAL A 251 -5.77 -26.75 -5.98
CA VAL A 251 -4.73 -27.52 -6.69
C VAL A 251 -4.79 -29.01 -6.33
N ALA A 252 -5.05 -29.34 -5.06
CA ALA A 252 -5.18 -30.73 -4.62
C ALA A 252 -6.39 -31.43 -5.24
N THR A 253 -7.56 -30.77 -5.28
CA THR A 253 -8.77 -31.31 -5.89
C THR A 253 -8.62 -31.48 -7.41
N ASN A 254 -7.96 -30.54 -8.09
CA ASN A 254 -7.76 -30.63 -9.55
C ASN A 254 -6.74 -31.73 -9.95
N LYS A 255 -5.79 -32.09 -9.08
CA LYS A 255 -4.92 -33.27 -9.28
C LYS A 255 -5.66 -34.60 -9.12
N SER A 256 -6.77 -34.64 -8.37
CA SER A 256 -7.59 -35.84 -8.19
C SER A 256 -8.67 -36.05 -9.26
N ALA A 257 -8.90 -35.08 -10.14
CA ALA A 257 -9.82 -35.25 -11.26
C ALA A 257 -9.18 -36.16 -12.34
N PRO A 258 -9.89 -37.20 -12.84
CA PRO A 258 -9.34 -38.06 -13.88
C PRO A 258 -9.12 -37.21 -15.14
N ARG A 259 -7.86 -37.19 -15.63
CA ARG A 259 -7.55 -36.62 -16.95
C ARG A 259 -8.36 -37.42 -17.97
N LYS A 260 -9.40 -36.82 -18.54
CA LYS A 260 -10.03 -37.35 -19.75
C LYS A 260 -8.94 -37.40 -20.82
N LYS A 261 -8.56 -38.62 -21.20
CA LYS A 261 -7.71 -38.90 -22.35
C LYS A 261 -8.54 -38.76 -23.62
#